data_AF-A0A7Z1DTL4-F1
#
_entry.id   AF-A0A7Z1DTL4-F1
#
_cell.length_a   1.000
_cell.length_b   1.000
_cell.length_c   1.000
_cell.angle_alpha   90.00
_cell.angle_beta   90.00
_cell.angle_gamma   90.00
#
_symmetry.space_group_name_H-M   'P 1'
#
loop_
_entity.id
_entity.type
_entity.pdbx_description
1 polymer ?
#
loop_
_entity_poly.entity_id
_entity_poly.type
_entity_poly.pdbx_seq_one_letter_code
_entity_poly.pdbx_strand_id
1 'polypeptide(L)'
;MKSVFNSSRSKEHSFYWDAYLATMDTFIENRVKRLLPHELDALWLLTQEGDDWDTKLEEERETYPVATQDVVAYLRDELLTAANDWSNTRISGYLERGYG
;
A
#
# COMPACT_ATOMS: atom_id res chain seq x y z
N MET A 1 21.41 -1.23 39.06
CA MET A 1 22.37 -1.09 37.95
C MET A 1 21.55 -1.01 36.66
N LYS A 2 21.83 -0.03 35.78
CA LYS A 2 21.37 0.18 34.37
C LYS A 2 20.13 -0.62 33.89
N SER A 3 18.99 0.00 33.56
CA SER A 3 18.69 0.88 32.39
C SER A 3 18.59 0.15 31.04
N VAL A 4 17.86 0.78 30.11
CA VAL A 4 17.47 0.37 28.74
C VAL A 4 16.22 -0.53 28.72
N PHE A 5 15.19 -0.33 27.88
CA PHE A 5 14.97 0.61 26.77
C PHE A 5 13.60 1.33 26.90
N ASN A 6 13.51 2.66 26.67
CA ASN A 6 12.23 3.36 26.41
C ASN A 6 11.99 3.36 24.89
N SER A 7 11.03 2.55 24.40
CA SER A 7 10.58 2.63 23.01
C SER A 7 9.18 3.25 22.97
N SER A 8 9.17 4.57 22.88
CA SER A 8 7.95 5.36 22.71
C SER A 8 7.35 5.05 21.34
N ARG A 9 6.38 4.10 21.28
CA ARG A 9 5.56 3.87 20.08
C ARG A 9 4.97 5.21 19.65
N SER A 10 5.40 5.73 18.50
CA SER A 10 4.79 6.92 17.92
C SER A 10 3.30 6.65 17.72
N LYS A 11 2.47 7.37 18.48
CA LYS A 11 0.99 7.35 18.40
C LYS A 11 0.45 8.68 17.88
N GLU A 12 1.31 9.45 17.21
CA GLU A 12 0.91 10.67 16.52
C GLU A 12 0.46 10.31 15.10
N HIS A 13 -0.71 9.66 15.00
CA HIS A 13 -1.48 9.81 13.77
C HIS A 13 -1.78 11.30 13.62
N SER A 14 -1.32 11.90 12.52
CA SER A 14 -1.77 13.22 12.13
C SER A 14 -3.30 13.24 12.16
N PHE A 15 -3.91 14.31 12.69
CA PHE A 15 -5.37 14.44 12.77
C PHE A 15 -6.08 14.26 11.42
N TYR A 16 -5.35 14.44 10.31
CA TYR A 16 -5.81 14.28 8.94
C TYR A 16 -5.34 12.98 8.25
N TRP A 17 -4.78 12.01 8.99
CA TRP A 17 -4.24 10.78 8.42
C TRP A 17 -5.26 10.02 7.56
N ASP A 18 -6.49 9.87 8.06
CA ASP A 18 -7.57 9.20 7.33
C ASP A 18 -7.96 9.96 6.05
N ALA A 19 -7.84 11.30 6.05
CA ALA A 19 -8.06 12.11 4.86
C ALA A 19 -6.93 11.93 3.81
N TYR A 20 -5.68 11.72 4.25
CA TYR A 20 -4.59 11.34 3.34
C TYR A 20 -4.84 9.96 2.73
N LEU A 21 -5.22 8.97 3.53
CA LEU A 21 -5.54 7.61 3.05
C LEU A 21 -6.70 7.62 2.04
N ALA A 22 -7.82 8.27 2.36
CA ALA A 22 -8.96 8.39 1.45
C ALA A 22 -8.63 9.15 0.15
N THR A 23 -7.71 10.13 0.21
CA THR A 23 -7.20 10.83 -0.97
C THR A 23 -6.33 9.90 -1.84
N MET A 24 -5.46 9.08 -1.21
CA MET A 24 -4.66 8.07 -1.91
C MET A 24 -5.55 7.03 -2.58
N ASP A 25 -6.53 6.46 -1.86
CA ASP A 25 -7.51 5.52 -2.39
C ASP A 25 -8.22 6.10 -3.62
N THR A 26 -8.70 7.35 -3.52
CA THR A 26 -9.37 8.03 -4.64
C THR A 26 -8.48 8.14 -5.88
N PHE A 27 -7.19 8.43 -5.74
CA PHE A 27 -6.27 8.50 -6.88
C PHE A 27 -5.93 7.12 -7.45
N ILE A 28 -5.71 6.12 -6.59
CA ILE A 28 -5.41 4.74 -6.97
C ILE A 28 -6.62 4.13 -7.71
N GLU A 29 -7.82 4.22 -7.13
CA GLU A 29 -9.07 3.79 -7.79
C GLU A 29 -9.23 4.37 -9.20
N ASN A 30 -9.03 5.68 -9.35
CA ASN A 30 -9.16 6.35 -10.64
C ASN A 30 -8.10 5.90 -11.66
N ARG A 31 -6.94 5.39 -11.20
CA ARG A 31 -5.92 4.79 -12.08
C ARG A 31 -6.23 3.33 -12.41
N VAL A 32 -6.73 2.56 -11.43
CA VAL A 32 -7.10 1.14 -11.56
C VAL A 32 -8.31 0.97 -12.48
N LYS A 33 -9.33 1.85 -12.37
CA LYS A 33 -10.50 1.92 -13.29
C LYS A 33 -10.15 2.17 -14.77
N ARG A 34 -8.88 2.46 -15.08
CA ARG A 34 -8.36 2.70 -16.45
C ARG A 34 -7.45 1.58 -16.96
N LEU A 35 -7.28 0.51 -16.19
CA LEU A 35 -6.53 -0.67 -16.61
C LEU A 35 -7.36 -1.51 -17.58
N LEU A 36 -6.66 -2.23 -18.46
CA LEU A 36 -7.25 -3.31 -19.24
C LEU A 36 -7.52 -4.51 -18.31
N PRO A 37 -8.50 -5.39 -18.60
CA PRO A 37 -8.83 -6.51 -17.72
C PRO A 37 -7.61 -7.35 -17.31
N HIS A 38 -6.77 -7.76 -18.27
CA HIS A 38 -5.56 -8.53 -17.99
C HIS A 38 -4.49 -7.77 -17.16
N GLU A 39 -4.48 -6.43 -17.17
CA GLU A 39 -3.61 -5.65 -16.29
C GLU A 39 -4.16 -5.63 -14.85
N LEU A 40 -5.49 -5.61 -14.69
CA LEU A 40 -6.15 -5.74 -13.39
C LEU A 40 -5.96 -7.16 -12.83
N ASP A 41 -6.19 -8.20 -13.65
CA ASP A 41 -6.01 -9.61 -13.28
C ASP A 41 -4.57 -9.87 -12.80
N ALA A 42 -3.58 -9.35 -13.54
CA ALA A 42 -2.17 -9.50 -13.20
C ALA A 42 -1.76 -8.77 -11.91
N LEU A 43 -2.40 -7.64 -11.57
CA LEU A 43 -2.19 -6.96 -10.29
C LEU A 43 -2.94 -7.65 -9.14
N TRP A 44 -4.11 -8.23 -9.41
CA TRP A 44 -4.90 -8.94 -8.41
C TRP A 44 -4.20 -10.23 -7.93
N LEU A 45 -3.49 -10.91 -8.83
CA LEU A 45 -2.60 -12.03 -8.46
C LEU A 45 -1.40 -11.66 -7.57
N LEU A 46 -1.20 -10.37 -7.26
CA LEU A 46 -0.18 -9.89 -6.30
C LEU A 46 -0.78 -9.55 -4.92
N THR A 47 -2.10 -9.62 -4.75
CA THR A 47 -2.75 -9.38 -3.44
C THR A 47 -2.82 -10.67 -2.63
N GLN A 48 -3.14 -10.57 -1.33
CA GLN A 48 -3.33 -11.75 -0.48
C GLN A 48 -4.51 -12.60 -0.96
N GLU A 49 -5.56 -11.97 -1.47
CA GLU A 49 -6.73 -12.62 -2.05
C GLU A 49 -6.37 -13.41 -3.33
N GLY A 50 -5.40 -12.90 -4.10
CA GLY A 50 -4.79 -13.58 -5.24
C GLY A 50 -4.02 -14.84 -4.84
N ASP A 51 -3.15 -14.73 -3.83
CA ASP A 51 -2.37 -15.85 -3.26
C ASP A 51 -3.28 -16.91 -2.61
N ASP A 52 -4.29 -16.49 -1.85
CA ASP A 52 -5.32 -17.33 -1.25
C ASP A 52 -6.21 -18.03 -2.30
N TRP A 53 -6.33 -17.48 -3.51
CA TRP A 53 -7.03 -18.13 -4.62
C TRP A 53 -6.12 -19.08 -5.40
N ASP A 54 -4.86 -18.73 -5.63
CA ASP A 54 -3.91 -19.58 -6.36
C ASP A 54 -3.43 -20.79 -5.55
N THR A 55 -3.65 -20.79 -4.24
CA THR A 55 -3.41 -21.94 -3.36
C THR A 55 -4.59 -22.94 -3.27
N LYS A 56 -5.79 -22.58 -3.78
CA LYS A 56 -6.97 -23.48 -3.79
C LYS A 56 -6.88 -24.57 -4.86
N LEU A 57 -7.59 -25.68 -4.65
CA LEU A 57 -7.81 -26.70 -5.68
C LEU A 57 -8.65 -26.11 -6.83
N GLU A 58 -8.41 -26.54 -8.07
CA GLU A 58 -9.15 -26.02 -9.25
C GLU A 58 -10.67 -26.14 -9.10
N GLU A 59 -11.16 -27.21 -8.46
CA GLU A 59 -12.58 -27.46 -8.19
C GLU A 59 -13.21 -26.48 -7.17
N GLU A 60 -12.38 -25.80 -6.36
CA GLU A 60 -12.76 -24.87 -5.30
C GLU A 60 -12.56 -23.40 -5.70
N ARG A 61 -11.95 -23.13 -6.87
CA ARG A 61 -11.68 -21.78 -7.36
C ARG A 61 -12.90 -21.15 -7.99
N GLU A 62 -13.19 -19.92 -7.60
CA GLU A 62 -14.13 -19.07 -8.34
C GLU A 62 -13.56 -18.72 -9.71
N THR A 63 -14.41 -18.74 -10.74
CA THR A 63 -14.00 -18.56 -12.16
C THR A 63 -13.46 -17.16 -12.46
N TYR A 64 -13.89 -16.15 -11.70
CA TYR A 64 -13.39 -14.77 -11.80
C TYR A 64 -13.50 -14.10 -10.42
N PRO A 65 -12.46 -14.22 -9.58
CA PRO A 65 -12.44 -13.68 -8.20
C PRO A 65 -12.04 -12.20 -8.12
N VAL A 66 -11.58 -11.61 -9.23
CA VAL A 66 -10.84 -10.34 -9.27
C VAL A 66 -11.68 -9.16 -8.79
N ALA A 67 -11.33 -8.61 -7.63
CA ALA A 67 -11.93 -7.39 -7.09
C ALA A 67 -10.99 -6.18 -7.19
N THR A 68 -11.56 -5.03 -7.57
CA THR A 68 -10.81 -3.77 -7.71
C THR A 68 -10.29 -3.25 -6.37
N GLN A 69 -11.03 -3.49 -5.29
CA GLN A 69 -10.75 -3.02 -3.94
C GLN A 69 -9.46 -3.63 -3.39
N ASP A 70 -9.22 -4.91 -3.64
CA ASP A 70 -8.03 -5.65 -3.22
C ASP A 70 -6.77 -5.03 -3.86
N VAL A 71 -6.83 -4.78 -5.17
CA VAL A 71 -5.76 -4.10 -5.92
C VAL A 71 -5.53 -2.67 -5.43
N VAL A 72 -6.58 -1.94 -5.06
CA VAL A 72 -6.45 -0.59 -4.47
C VAL A 72 -5.77 -0.66 -3.10
N ALA A 73 -6.15 -1.62 -2.25
CA ALA A 73 -5.57 -1.80 -0.92
C ALA A 73 -4.08 -2.20 -1.01
N TYR A 74 -3.74 -3.13 -1.90
CA TYR A 74 -2.36 -3.55 -2.19
C TYR A 74 -1.50 -2.37 -2.68
N LEU A 75 -1.94 -1.66 -3.72
CA LEU A 75 -1.20 -0.51 -4.27
C LEU A 75 -1.03 0.64 -3.25
N ARG A 76 -1.97 0.79 -2.30
CA ARG A 76 -1.82 1.75 -1.21
C ARG A 76 -0.72 1.33 -0.23
N ASP A 77 -0.65 0.07 0.14
CA ASP A 77 0.37 -0.44 1.08
C ASP A 77 1.77 -0.40 0.47
N GLU A 78 1.91 -0.75 -0.81
CA GLU A 78 3.14 -0.57 -1.59
C GLU A 78 3.58 0.91 -1.63
N LEU A 79 2.64 1.84 -1.84
CA LEU A 79 2.95 3.27 -1.87
C LEU A 79 3.34 3.81 -0.49
N LEU A 80 2.74 3.32 0.59
CA LEU A 80 3.13 3.66 1.97
C LEU A 80 4.51 3.08 2.31
N THR A 81 4.80 1.85 1.89
CA THR A 81 6.11 1.21 2.04
C THR A 81 7.19 2.01 1.30
N ALA A 82 6.95 2.38 0.03
CA ALA A 82 7.85 3.21 -0.75
C ALA A 82 8.00 4.65 -0.22
N ALA A 83 6.97 5.21 0.42
CA ALA A 83 7.04 6.50 1.09
C ALA A 83 7.84 6.45 2.41
N ASN A 84 7.91 5.28 3.05
CA ASN A 84 8.71 5.02 4.24
C ASN A 84 10.16 4.61 3.91
N ASP A 85 10.55 4.54 2.63
CA ASP A 85 11.94 4.39 2.21
C ASP A 85 12.65 5.75 2.15
N TRP A 86 13.42 6.03 3.20
CA TRP A 86 14.19 7.28 3.35
C TRP A 86 15.40 7.39 2.42
N SER A 87 15.71 6.35 1.62
CA SER A 87 16.71 6.43 0.54
C SER A 87 16.20 7.22 -0.68
N ASN A 88 14.91 7.54 -0.73
CA ASN A 88 14.29 8.32 -1.79
C ASN A 88 14.92 9.73 -1.88
N THR A 89 15.66 9.97 -2.97
CA THR A 89 16.42 11.21 -3.23
C THR A 89 15.57 12.49 -3.17
N ARG A 90 14.24 12.40 -3.37
CA ARG A 90 13.33 13.53 -3.17
C ARG A 90 13.15 13.92 -1.69
N ILE A 91 13.15 12.94 -0.79
CA ILE A 91 13.06 13.16 0.66
C ILE A 91 14.41 13.69 1.17
N SER A 92 15.53 13.10 0.75
CA SER A 92 16.88 13.60 1.06
C SER A 92 17.03 15.07 0.66
N GLY A 93 16.65 15.40 -0.59
CA GLY A 93 16.71 16.76 -1.11
C GLY A 93 15.68 17.74 -0.52
N TYR A 94 14.72 17.29 0.31
CA TYR A 94 13.87 18.16 1.13
C TYR A 94 14.52 18.43 2.49
N LEU A 95 15.08 17.40 3.13
CA LEU A 95 15.81 17.53 4.40
C LEU A 95 17.04 18.45 4.27
N GLU A 96 17.80 18.32 3.18
CA GLU A 96 18.94 19.19 2.86
C GLU A 96 18.58 20.68 2.71
N ARG A 97 17.30 21.00 2.42
CA ARG A 97 16.81 22.38 2.28
C ARG A 97 16.10 22.91 3.54
N GLY A 98 15.82 22.05 4.51
CA GLY A 98 15.09 22.39 5.75
C GLY A 98 15.98 22.68 6.96
N TYR A 99 17.29 22.40 6.89
CA TYR A 99 18.25 22.59 7.97
C TYR A 99 19.54 23.28 7.46
N GLY A 100 19.39 24.51 6.97
CA GLY A 100 20.48 25.43 6.62
C GLY A 100 20.22 26.83 7.14
#